data_AF-A0A0K3B1L5-F1
#
_entry.id   AF-A0A0K3B1L5-F1
#
_cell.length_a   1.000
_cell.length_b   1.000
_cell.length_c   1.000
_cell.angle_alpha   90.00
_cell.angle_beta   90.00
_cell.angle_gamma   90.00
#
_symmetry.space_group_name_H-M   'P 1'
#
loop_
_entity.id
_entity.type
_entity.pdbx_description
1 polymer ?
#
loop_
_entity_poly.entity_id
_entity_poly.type
_entity_poly.pdbx_seq_one_letter_code
_entity_poly.pdbx_strand_id
1 'polypeptide(L)'
;MAATTKALARCLLPLAHLNAPGHARHVACQWALGLRYPAEDLTGLAPAALAAFTTARTEAFWRDGLLIGLTSGHRDAAEQHRMYVEDLRRPGLPTVLHPAESPHVRGVAMDIRPREAARWLEANGERYNLYRTYDNEWWHFEYRLRRPQRLPYPGAVRAYR
;
A
#
# COMPACT_ATOMS: atom_id res chain seq x y z
N MET A 1 -3.11 -19.80 -9.43
CA MET A 1 -3.78 -18.95 -8.43
C MET A 1 -4.21 -17.58 -8.98
N ALA A 2 -3.32 -16.70 -9.48
CA ALA A 2 -3.72 -15.36 -9.92
C ALA A 2 -4.74 -15.34 -11.09
N ALA A 3 -4.62 -16.25 -12.07
CA ALA A 3 -5.58 -16.35 -13.17
C ALA A 3 -7.00 -16.76 -12.70
N THR A 4 -7.06 -17.71 -11.77
CA THR A 4 -8.30 -18.21 -11.15
C THR A 4 -9.03 -17.10 -10.39
N THR A 5 -8.29 -16.30 -9.61
CA THR A 5 -8.86 -15.17 -8.86
C THR A 5 -9.42 -14.07 -9.79
N LYS A 6 -8.73 -13.79 -10.90
CA LYS A 6 -9.21 -12.82 -11.91
C LYS A 6 -10.48 -13.28 -12.61
N ALA A 7 -10.55 -14.57 -12.98
CA ALA A 7 -11.74 -15.15 -13.60
C ALA A 7 -12.94 -15.08 -12.65
N LEU A 8 -12.75 -15.43 -11.38
CA LEU A 8 -13.80 -15.39 -10.38
C LEU A 8 -14.35 -13.97 -10.17
N ALA A 9 -13.51 -12.94 -10.09
CA ALA A 9 -13.98 -11.56 -9.95
C ALA A 9 -14.87 -11.12 -11.13
N ARG A 10 -14.55 -11.56 -12.36
CA ARG A 10 -15.35 -11.29 -13.55
C ARG A 10 -16.68 -12.03 -13.50
N CYS A 11 -16.68 -13.29 -13.06
CA CYS A 11 -17.89 -14.08 -12.89
C CYS A 11 -18.82 -13.53 -11.80
N LEU A 12 -18.27 -12.93 -10.74
CA LEU A 12 -19.03 -12.35 -9.63
C LEU A 12 -19.42 -10.88 -9.87
N LEU A 13 -18.97 -10.25 -10.96
CA LEU A 13 -19.30 -8.86 -11.28
C LEU A 13 -20.82 -8.58 -11.39
N PRO A 14 -21.65 -9.46 -12.00
CA PRO A 14 -23.10 -9.28 -12.02
C PRO A 14 -23.70 -9.26 -10.60
N LEU A 15 -23.23 -10.13 -9.71
CA LEU A 15 -23.67 -10.14 -8.30
C LEU A 15 -23.24 -8.86 -7.57
N ALA A 16 -22.03 -8.36 -7.86
CA ALA A 16 -21.57 -7.08 -7.33
C ALA A 16 -22.43 -5.91 -7.83
N HIS A 17 -22.99 -5.99 -9.05
CA HIS A 17 -23.91 -4.97 -9.58
C HIS A 17 -25.26 -4.95 -8.87
N LEU A 18 -25.77 -6.12 -8.47
CA LEU A 18 -27.00 -6.23 -7.69
C LEU A 18 -26.82 -5.71 -6.26
N ASN A 19 -25.64 -5.88 -5.66
CA ASN A 19 -25.36 -5.47 -4.28
C ASN A 19 -24.93 -3.99 -4.17
N ALA A 20 -24.18 -3.48 -5.16
CA ALA A 20 -23.58 -2.14 -5.12
C ALA A 20 -23.59 -1.47 -6.52
N PRO A 21 -24.75 -1.01 -7.00
CA PRO A 21 -24.83 -0.30 -8.27
C PRO A 21 -23.90 0.93 -8.26
N GLY A 22 -23.10 1.09 -9.31
CA GLY A 22 -22.05 2.12 -9.42
C GLY A 22 -20.68 1.74 -8.84
N HIS A 23 -20.59 0.74 -7.94
CA HIS A 23 -19.35 0.32 -7.29
C HIS A 23 -19.01 -1.16 -7.51
N ALA A 24 -19.75 -1.86 -8.38
CA ALA A 24 -19.59 -3.28 -8.65
C ALA A 24 -18.14 -3.69 -8.98
N ARG A 25 -17.44 -2.89 -9.78
CA ARG A 25 -16.04 -3.13 -10.14
C ARG A 25 -15.10 -3.07 -8.94
N HIS A 26 -15.33 -2.10 -8.05
CA HIS A 26 -14.59 -2.00 -6.81
C HIS A 26 -14.85 -3.23 -5.94
N VAL A 27 -16.12 -3.55 -5.67
CA VAL A 27 -16.53 -4.67 -4.80
C VAL A 27 -15.97 -6.01 -5.30
N ALA A 28 -16.14 -6.31 -6.59
CA ALA A 28 -15.62 -7.55 -7.18
C ALA A 28 -14.09 -7.63 -7.11
N CYS A 29 -13.39 -6.50 -7.28
CA CYS A 29 -11.94 -6.45 -7.08
C CYS A 29 -11.55 -6.70 -5.62
N GLN A 30 -12.27 -6.11 -4.64
CA GLN A 30 -11.99 -6.35 -3.22
C GLN A 30 -12.18 -7.83 -2.85
N TRP A 31 -13.22 -8.50 -3.38
CA TRP A 31 -13.42 -9.93 -3.19
C TRP A 31 -12.26 -10.75 -3.77
N ALA A 32 -11.81 -10.41 -4.97
CA ALA A 32 -10.67 -11.04 -5.61
C ALA A 32 -9.39 -10.90 -4.75
N LEU A 33 -9.15 -9.70 -4.21
CA LEU A 33 -8.01 -9.44 -3.33
C LEU A 33 -8.12 -10.19 -2.01
N GLY A 34 -9.29 -10.23 -1.37
CA GLY A 34 -9.52 -11.01 -0.15
C GLY A 34 -9.26 -12.51 -0.35
N LEU A 35 -9.63 -13.07 -1.50
CA LEU A 35 -9.32 -14.46 -1.83
C LEU A 35 -7.82 -14.69 -2.11
N ARG A 36 -7.13 -13.71 -2.71
CA ARG A 36 -5.70 -13.83 -3.02
C ARG A 36 -4.81 -13.62 -1.80
N TYR A 37 -5.22 -12.71 -0.91
CA TYR A 37 -4.49 -12.24 0.27
C TYR A 37 -5.40 -12.26 1.51
N PRO A 38 -5.79 -13.44 2.00
CA PRO A 38 -6.78 -13.55 3.09
C PRO A 38 -6.32 -12.98 4.44
N ALA A 39 -5.01 -12.81 4.63
CA ALA A 39 -4.41 -12.20 5.81
C ALA A 39 -4.00 -10.72 5.59
N GLU A 40 -4.46 -10.09 4.51
CA GLU A 40 -4.27 -8.66 4.31
C GLU A 40 -5.13 -7.86 5.29
N ASP A 41 -4.54 -6.84 5.91
CA ASP A 41 -5.24 -5.93 6.80
C ASP A 41 -5.05 -4.47 6.35
N LEU A 42 -6.16 -3.78 6.13
CA LEU A 42 -6.20 -2.36 5.76
C LEU A 42 -6.63 -1.46 6.93
N THR A 43 -6.90 -2.05 8.10
CA THR A 43 -7.37 -1.35 9.29
C THR A 43 -6.35 -0.29 9.71
N GLY A 44 -6.84 0.86 10.17
CA GLY A 44 -6.00 1.96 10.62
C GLY A 44 -5.37 2.80 9.51
N LEU A 45 -5.51 2.44 8.22
CA LEU A 45 -5.17 3.35 7.14
C LEU A 45 -6.02 4.61 7.23
N ALA A 46 -5.39 5.78 7.07
CA ALA A 46 -6.09 7.04 7.03
C ALA A 46 -7.12 7.03 5.89
N PRO A 47 -8.32 7.62 6.06
CA PRO A 47 -9.41 7.49 5.09
C PRO A 47 -9.02 7.84 3.65
N ALA A 48 -8.23 8.90 3.46
CA ALA A 48 -7.76 9.31 2.13
C ALA A 48 -6.75 8.32 1.53
N ALA A 49 -5.88 7.72 2.35
CA ALA A 49 -4.93 6.71 1.91
C ALA A 49 -5.64 5.40 1.53
N LEU A 50 -6.64 4.98 2.33
CA LEU A 50 -7.48 3.82 2.02
C LEU A 50 -8.25 4.02 0.69
N ALA A 51 -8.86 5.18 0.51
CA ALA A 51 -9.58 5.50 -0.73
C ALA A 51 -8.64 5.50 -1.95
N ALA A 52 -7.48 6.15 -1.83
CA ALA A 52 -6.45 6.18 -2.87
C ALA A 52 -5.99 4.76 -3.25
N PHE A 53 -5.63 3.95 -2.25
CA PHE A 53 -5.12 2.60 -2.48
C PHE A 53 -6.16 1.67 -3.08
N THR A 54 -7.38 1.69 -2.56
CA THR A 54 -8.46 0.83 -3.06
C THR A 54 -8.91 1.23 -4.46
N THR A 55 -8.83 2.52 -4.80
CA THR A 55 -9.04 3.00 -6.18
C THR A 55 -7.93 2.50 -7.11
N ALA A 56 -6.66 2.69 -6.72
CA ALA A 56 -5.51 2.28 -7.52
C ALA A 56 -5.51 0.77 -7.81
N ARG A 57 -5.76 -0.06 -6.79
CA ARG A 57 -5.81 -1.53 -6.95
C ARG A 57 -7.00 -2.00 -7.78
N THR A 58 -8.12 -1.28 -7.74
CA THR A 58 -9.28 -1.54 -8.60
C THR A 58 -8.94 -1.24 -10.06
N GLU A 59 -8.33 -0.10 -10.34
CA GLU A 59 -7.95 0.27 -11.72
C GLU A 59 -6.90 -0.68 -12.29
N ALA A 60 -5.85 -0.99 -11.54
CA ALA A 60 -4.83 -1.97 -11.94
C ALA A 60 -5.44 -3.35 -12.25
N PHE A 61 -6.41 -3.79 -11.45
CA PHE A 61 -7.09 -5.05 -11.65
C PHE A 61 -7.87 -5.08 -12.96
N TRP A 62 -8.68 -4.06 -13.24
CA TRP A 62 -9.56 -4.10 -14.40
C TRP A 62 -8.86 -3.76 -15.72
N ARG A 63 -7.87 -2.87 -15.69
CA ARG A 63 -7.14 -2.45 -16.90
C ARG A 63 -6.04 -3.43 -17.26
N ASP A 64 -5.26 -3.86 -16.27
CA ASP A 64 -4.02 -4.60 -16.49
C ASP A 64 -4.08 -6.02 -15.90
N GLY A 65 -5.20 -6.39 -15.28
CA GLY A 65 -5.34 -7.69 -14.62
C GLY A 65 -4.45 -7.81 -13.39
N LEU A 66 -3.93 -6.74 -12.80
CA LEU A 66 -2.95 -6.82 -11.73
C LEU A 66 -3.61 -6.75 -10.36
N LEU A 67 -3.24 -7.68 -9.46
CA LEU A 67 -3.69 -7.66 -8.06
C LEU A 67 -2.60 -6.96 -7.23
N ILE A 68 -2.95 -5.82 -6.64
CA ILE A 68 -2.08 -5.06 -5.75
C ILE A 68 -2.46 -5.40 -4.31
N GLY A 69 -1.61 -6.16 -3.64
CA GLY A 69 -1.76 -6.53 -2.25
C GLY A 69 -0.92 -5.67 -1.32
N LEU A 70 -1.33 -5.64 -0.06
CA LEU A 70 -0.65 -5.01 1.06
C LEU A 70 0.00 -6.09 1.94
N THR A 71 1.25 -5.85 2.28
CA THR A 71 2.03 -6.64 3.25
C THR A 71 1.92 -6.01 4.63
N SER A 72 2.07 -4.68 4.73
CA SER A 72 1.94 -3.92 5.96
C SER A 72 1.32 -2.55 5.68
N GLY A 73 0.35 -2.15 6.50
CA GLY A 73 -0.37 -0.88 6.42
C GLY A 73 -0.15 -0.03 7.66
N HIS A 74 -1.20 0.24 8.42
CA HIS A 74 -1.05 0.93 9.71
C HIS A 74 -0.26 0.09 10.71
N ARG A 75 0.46 0.76 11.61
CA ARG A 75 1.15 0.14 12.74
C ARG A 75 0.91 0.96 14.00
N ASP A 76 0.59 0.31 15.11
CA ASP A 76 0.43 0.99 16.38
C ASP A 76 1.73 1.68 16.83
N ALA A 77 1.61 2.85 17.44
CA ALA A 77 2.76 3.61 17.94
C ALA A 77 3.60 2.80 18.95
N ALA A 78 2.95 1.99 19.80
CA ALA A 78 3.63 1.14 20.77
C ALA A 78 4.40 -0.01 20.12
N GLU A 79 3.88 -0.60 19.04
CA GLU A 79 4.60 -1.59 18.25
C GLU A 79 5.82 -0.97 17.56
N GLN A 80 5.61 0.17 16.88
CA GLN A 80 6.70 0.91 16.27
C GLN A 80 7.79 1.29 17.29
N HIS A 81 7.40 1.66 18.52
CA HIS A 81 8.35 2.02 19.56
C HIS A 81 9.20 0.81 19.98
N ARG A 82 8.59 -0.37 20.12
CA ARG A 82 9.34 -1.61 20.42
C ARG A 82 10.35 -1.92 19.32
N MET A 83 9.95 -1.83 18.05
CA MET A 83 10.85 -2.03 16.91
C MET A 83 12.00 -1.02 16.91
N TYR A 84 11.69 0.26 17.15
CA TYR A 84 12.68 1.33 17.22
C TYR A 84 13.73 1.08 18.31
N VAL A 85 13.28 0.76 19.54
CA VAL A 85 14.19 0.47 20.66
C VAL A 85 15.02 -0.79 20.42
N GLU A 86 14.47 -1.81 19.76
CA GLU A 86 15.23 -3.00 19.38
C GLU A 86 16.31 -2.67 18.34
N ASP A 87 15.97 -1.87 17.33
CA ASP A 87 16.88 -1.46 16.27
C ASP A 87 18.04 -0.61 16.81
N LEU A 88 17.78 0.27 17.78
CA LEU A 88 18.83 1.04 18.48
C LEU A 88 19.88 0.17 19.19
N ARG A 89 19.56 -1.08 19.52
CA ARG A 89 20.51 -2.03 20.16
C ARG A 89 21.37 -2.76 19.14
N ARG A 90 21.04 -2.68 17.84
CA ARG A 90 21.77 -3.36 16.77
C ARG A 90 22.97 -2.52 16.34
N PRO A 91 24.09 -3.15 15.96
CA PRO A 91 25.24 -2.42 15.44
C PRO A 91 24.91 -1.79 14.08
N GLY A 92 25.34 -0.54 13.87
CA GLY A 92 25.09 0.22 12.66
C GLY A 92 24.26 1.47 12.91
N LEU A 93 23.86 2.15 11.83
CA LEU A 93 22.92 3.27 11.92
C LEU A 93 21.49 2.72 12.09
N PRO A 94 20.65 3.37 12.91
CA PRO A 94 19.24 3.00 13.02
C PRO A 94 18.55 3.04 11.66
N THR A 95 17.78 2.01 11.38
CA THR A 95 17.00 1.80 10.16
C THR A 95 15.50 1.88 10.39
N VAL A 96 15.06 1.82 11.65
CA VAL A 96 13.67 1.98 12.05
C VAL A 96 13.42 3.42 12.49
N LEU A 97 12.35 4.03 11.97
CA LEU A 97 11.95 5.38 12.36
C LEU A 97 11.33 5.42 13.77
N HIS A 98 11.53 6.54 14.47
CA HIS A 98 10.83 6.83 15.71
C HIS A 98 9.30 6.84 15.47
N PRO A 99 8.46 6.43 16.44
CA PRO A 99 7.00 6.40 16.29
C PRO A 99 6.37 7.71 15.78
N ALA A 100 6.88 8.85 16.24
CA ALA A 100 6.41 10.17 15.82
C ALA A 100 6.67 10.48 14.33
N GLU A 101 7.62 9.78 13.70
CA GLU A 101 8.06 10.02 12.33
C GLU A 101 7.52 8.97 11.35
N SER A 102 7.17 7.78 11.85
CA SER A 102 6.75 6.64 11.04
C SER A 102 5.46 6.92 10.25
N PRO A 103 5.51 6.89 8.91
CA PRO A 103 4.32 7.01 8.06
C PRO A 103 3.28 5.88 8.28
N HIS A 104 3.73 4.69 8.69
CA HIS A 104 2.83 3.58 9.05
C HIS A 104 2.00 3.91 10.29
N VAL A 105 2.59 4.56 11.30
CA VAL A 105 1.86 5.01 12.50
C VAL A 105 0.79 6.05 12.15
N ARG A 106 1.05 6.91 11.17
CA ARG A 106 0.05 7.87 10.66
C ARG A 106 -1.01 7.23 9.74
N GLY A 107 -0.90 5.94 9.41
CA GLY A 107 -1.83 5.25 8.51
C GLY A 107 -1.75 5.74 7.05
N VAL A 108 -0.66 6.39 6.65
CA VAL A 108 -0.50 6.92 5.29
C VAL A 108 0.51 6.13 4.46
N ALA A 109 1.04 5.03 4.98
CA ALA A 109 2.04 4.21 4.31
C ALA A 109 1.59 2.77 4.11
N MET A 110 2.16 2.17 3.07
CA MET A 110 1.73 0.92 2.49
C MET A 110 2.94 0.17 1.91
N ASP A 111 3.20 -1.02 2.44
CA ASP A 111 4.21 -1.92 1.90
C ASP A 111 3.56 -2.91 0.92
N ILE A 112 3.88 -2.75 -0.37
CA ILE A 112 3.17 -3.35 -1.49
C ILE A 112 3.75 -4.71 -1.89
N ARG A 113 2.84 -5.62 -2.25
CA ARG A 113 3.15 -6.91 -2.89
C ARG A 113 2.21 -7.19 -4.07
N PRO A 114 2.61 -8.03 -5.04
CA PRO A 114 3.98 -8.45 -5.30
C PRO A 114 4.81 -7.33 -5.96
N ARG A 115 6.06 -7.61 -6.33
CA ARG A 115 6.98 -6.61 -6.92
C ARG A 115 6.45 -6.01 -8.22
N GLU A 116 5.71 -6.76 -9.02
CA GLU A 116 5.08 -6.24 -10.25
C GLU A 116 4.01 -5.19 -9.93
N ALA A 117 3.27 -5.36 -8.83
CA ALA A 117 2.28 -4.39 -8.35
C ALA A 117 2.95 -3.11 -7.83
N ALA A 118 4.06 -3.23 -7.11
CA ALA A 118 4.87 -2.09 -6.72
C ALA A 118 5.39 -1.30 -7.94
N ARG A 119 5.88 -2.00 -8.98
CA ARG A 119 6.29 -1.35 -10.24
C ARG A 119 5.12 -0.63 -10.93
N TRP A 120 3.93 -1.23 -10.93
CA TRP A 120 2.74 -0.59 -11.48
C TRP A 120 2.38 0.70 -10.72
N LEU A 121 2.45 0.69 -9.39
CA LEU A 121 2.24 1.89 -8.58
C LEU A 121 3.33 2.93 -8.78
N GLU A 122 4.58 2.53 -8.99
CA GLU A 122 5.65 3.48 -9.32
C GLU A 122 5.37 4.22 -10.65
N ALA A 123 4.80 3.53 -11.64
CA ALA A 123 4.44 4.11 -12.93
C ALA A 123 3.11 4.90 -12.94
N ASN A 124 2.13 4.50 -12.13
CA ASN A 124 0.75 5.02 -12.22
C ASN A 124 0.26 5.73 -10.93
N GLY A 125 1.01 5.64 -9.84
CA GLY A 125 0.58 6.03 -8.49
C GLY A 125 0.30 7.52 -8.30
N GLU A 126 0.91 8.38 -9.12
CA GLU A 126 0.69 9.84 -9.08
C GLU A 126 -0.78 10.21 -9.24
N ARG A 127 -1.53 9.49 -10.08
CA ARG A 127 -2.98 9.71 -10.28
C ARG A 127 -3.80 9.50 -9.00
N TYR A 128 -3.23 8.78 -8.04
CA TYR A 128 -3.87 8.41 -6.78
C TYR A 128 -3.13 9.00 -5.58
N ASN A 129 -2.16 9.91 -5.79
CA ASN A 129 -1.33 10.46 -4.72
C ASN A 129 -0.52 9.41 -3.94
N LEU A 130 -0.19 8.29 -4.57
CA LEU A 130 0.62 7.22 -4.00
C LEU A 130 2.03 7.27 -4.58
N TYR A 131 3.02 7.50 -3.73
CA TYR A 131 4.40 7.71 -4.16
C TYR A 131 5.35 6.78 -3.42
N ARG A 132 6.27 6.18 -4.17
CA ARG A 132 7.43 5.53 -3.59
C ARG A 132 8.38 6.58 -3.02
N THR A 133 8.69 6.48 -1.72
CA THR A 133 9.46 7.50 -0.99
C THR A 133 10.92 7.14 -0.78
N TYR A 134 11.29 5.85 -0.82
CA TYR A 134 12.67 5.39 -0.61
C TYR A 134 13.25 4.60 -1.80
N ASP A 135 14.52 4.86 -2.12
CA ASP A 135 15.25 4.16 -3.20
C ASP A 135 15.59 2.71 -2.84
N ASN A 136 15.89 2.43 -1.59
CA ASN A 136 16.18 1.07 -1.12
C ASN A 136 14.90 0.22 -0.89
N GLU A 137 13.74 0.86 -0.68
CA GLU A 137 12.47 0.16 -0.42
C GLU A 137 11.56 0.22 -1.64
N TRP A 138 11.72 -0.76 -2.54
CA TRP A 138 10.86 -0.85 -3.73
C TRP A 138 9.40 -1.12 -3.43
N TRP A 139 9.11 -1.64 -2.24
CA TRP A 139 7.76 -1.98 -1.78
C TRP A 139 7.06 -0.82 -1.08
N HIS A 140 7.77 0.20 -0.59
CA HIS A 140 7.19 1.20 0.31
C HIS A 140 6.60 2.38 -0.44
N PHE A 141 5.30 2.62 -0.23
CA PHE A 141 4.56 3.73 -0.82
C PHE A 141 3.84 4.54 0.25
N GLU A 142 3.73 5.84 0.02
CA GLU A 142 3.03 6.75 0.92
C GLU A 142 1.99 7.57 0.17
N TYR A 143 0.85 7.79 0.82
CA TYR A 143 -0.14 8.77 0.40
C TYR A 143 0.35 10.19 0.73
N ARG A 144 0.52 11.02 -0.31
CA ARG A 144 0.99 12.41 -0.18
C ARG A 144 0.23 13.31 -1.15
N LEU A 145 -0.26 14.46 -0.70
CA LEU A 145 -0.94 15.43 -1.60
C LEU A 145 -0.01 16.07 -2.64
N ARG A 146 1.31 15.93 -2.46
CA ARG A 146 2.34 16.39 -3.38
C ARG A 146 3.41 15.33 -3.50
N ARG A 147 3.94 15.16 -4.71
CA ARG A 147 5.06 14.26 -4.99
C ARG A 147 6.24 14.60 -4.06
N PRO A 148 6.65 13.68 -3.18
CA PRO A 148 7.82 13.89 -2.35
C PRO A 148 9.10 13.72 -3.19
N GLN A 149 10.18 14.36 -2.75
CA GLN A 149 11.51 13.96 -3.18
C GLN A 149 11.79 12.56 -2.63
N ARG A 150 12.34 11.70 -3.48
CA ARG A 150 12.77 10.35 -3.08
C ARG A 150 14.05 10.43 -2.25
N LEU A 151 14.09 9.66 -1.17
CA LEU A 151 15.23 9.56 -0.26
C LEU A 151 15.94 8.22 -0.47
N PRO A 152 17.24 8.10 -0.15
CA PRO A 152 17.94 6.83 -0.31
C PRO A 152 17.41 5.74 0.63
N TYR A 153 16.99 6.10 1.84
CA TYR A 153 16.45 5.20 2.88
C TYR A 153 15.66 5.97 3.97
N PRO A 154 14.84 5.29 4.80
CA PRO A 154 14.14 5.92 5.93
C PRO A 154 15.09 6.60 6.92
N GLY A 155 14.82 7.85 7.27
CA GLY A 155 15.65 8.64 8.19
C GLY A 155 16.82 9.37 7.53
N ALA A 156 17.02 9.21 6.22
CA ALA A 156 17.95 10.06 5.48
C ALA A 156 17.52 11.53 5.56
N VAL A 157 18.42 12.40 6.04
CA VAL A 157 18.19 13.84 6.09
C VAL A 157 18.25 14.42 4.68
N ARG A 158 17.34 15.35 4.36
CA ARG A 158 17.43 16.11 3.11
C ARG A 158 18.73 16.91 3.12
N ALA A 159 19.61 16.64 2.17
CA ALA A 159 20.69 17.57 1.87
C ALA A 159 20.04 18.88 1.40
N TYR A 160 20.13 19.93 2.21
CA TYR A 160 19.79 21.28 1.74
C TYR A 160 20.77 21.61 0.61
N ARG A 161 20.23 21.89 -0.58
CA ARG A 161 20.96 22.55 -1.65
C ARG A 161 20.57 24.02 -1.66
#